data_AF-A0A7W0PT48-F1
#
_entry.id   AF-A0A7W0PT48-F1
#
_cell.length_a   1.000
_cell.length_b   1.000
_cell.length_c   1.000
_cell.angle_alpha   90.00
_cell.angle_beta   90.00
_cell.angle_gamma   90.00
#
_symmetry.space_group_name_H-M   'P 1'
#
loop_
_entity.id
_entity.type
_entity.pdbx_description
1 polymer ?
#
loop_
_entity_poly.entity_id
_entity_poly.type
_entity_poly.pdbx_seq_one_letter_code
_entity_poly.pdbx_strand_id
1 'polypeptide(L)'
;MLEQLEEYFAGQRSGFDLPLGLRGTPFQRRVWRALQEIPYGETLTYGELASRIGRPSAPRAVGHANGSNPISVIVPCHRLIGANGALVDYGGGLERKRFLLSLEAAAGSWAVQPAAAGVAVGDLTAKSRADAAAVANTIVARRASARTTEALVEKS
;
A
#
# COMPACT_ATOMS: atom_id res chain seq x y z
N MET A 1 -5.75 -15.36 4.76
CA MET A 1 -4.89 -14.35 4.07
C MET A 1 -5.19 -14.29 2.59
N LEU A 2 -5.04 -15.40 1.84
CA LEU A 2 -5.32 -15.39 0.40
C LEU A 2 -6.78 -15.03 0.09
N GLU A 3 -7.72 -15.66 0.79
CA GLU A 3 -9.16 -15.34 0.71
C GLU A 3 -9.45 -13.85 0.91
N GLN A 4 -8.93 -13.22 1.97
CA GLN A 4 -9.13 -11.77 2.19
C GLN A 4 -8.53 -10.91 1.06
N LEU A 5 -7.43 -11.33 0.44
CA LEU A 5 -6.87 -10.61 -0.71
C LEU A 5 -7.75 -10.79 -1.95
N GLU A 6 -8.28 -11.99 -2.18
CA GLU A 6 -9.23 -12.26 -3.26
C GLU A 6 -10.50 -11.41 -3.11
N GLU A 7 -11.10 -11.37 -1.91
CA GLU A 7 -12.24 -10.49 -1.59
C GLU A 7 -11.92 -9.01 -1.82
N TYR A 8 -10.72 -8.56 -1.42
CA TYR A 8 -10.28 -7.19 -1.63
C TYR A 8 -10.17 -6.85 -3.13
N PHE A 9 -9.55 -7.71 -3.93
CA PHE A 9 -9.44 -7.50 -5.38
C PHE A 9 -10.76 -7.67 -6.12
N ALA A 10 -11.72 -8.38 -5.53
CA ALA A 10 -13.10 -8.45 -6.00
C ALA A 10 -13.96 -7.22 -5.59
N GLY A 11 -13.41 -6.28 -4.81
CA GLY A 11 -14.15 -5.12 -4.30
C GLY A 11 -15.15 -5.46 -3.19
N GLN A 12 -15.07 -6.65 -2.61
CA GLN A 12 -15.99 -7.16 -1.59
C GLN A 12 -15.50 -6.91 -0.16
N ARG A 13 -14.26 -6.42 0.00
CA ARG A 13 -13.62 -6.15 1.30
C ARG A 13 -12.93 -4.79 1.31
N SER A 14 -13.13 -4.05 2.40
CA SER A 14 -12.50 -2.75 2.65
C SER A 14 -11.41 -2.77 3.74
N GLY A 15 -11.24 -3.86 4.50
CA GLY A 15 -10.25 -3.95 5.58
C GLY A 15 -9.70 -5.36 5.77
N PHE A 16 -8.51 -5.47 6.34
CA PHE A 16 -7.85 -6.76 6.62
C PHE A 16 -7.84 -7.04 8.11
N ASP A 17 -8.18 -8.26 8.49
CA ASP A 17 -8.05 -8.76 9.87
C ASP A 17 -7.01 -9.89 9.86
N LEU A 18 -5.75 -9.50 10.01
CA LEU A 18 -4.59 -10.39 9.93
C LEU A 18 -3.55 -9.98 10.99
N PRO A 19 -2.96 -10.92 11.74
CA PRO A 19 -1.86 -10.61 12.65
C PRO A 19 -0.60 -10.21 11.85
N LEU A 20 -0.17 -8.95 11.96
CA LEU A 20 0.99 -8.42 11.22
C LEU A 20 2.24 -8.29 12.11
N GLY A 21 3.27 -9.09 11.82
CA GLY A 21 4.60 -8.96 12.40
C GLY A 21 5.50 -8.02 11.60
N LEU A 22 5.29 -6.71 11.70
CA LEU A 22 6.08 -5.72 10.94
C LEU A 22 7.49 -5.51 11.54
N ARG A 23 8.53 -6.01 10.85
CA ARG A 23 9.94 -5.82 11.22
C ARG A 23 10.54 -4.63 10.47
N GLY A 24 11.16 -3.70 11.20
CA GLY A 24 11.74 -2.46 10.68
C GLY A 24 12.17 -1.54 11.80
N THR A 25 12.73 -0.36 11.50
CA THR A 25 13.11 0.64 12.51
C THR A 25 11.89 1.16 13.29
N PRO A 26 12.07 1.75 14.49
CA PRO A 26 10.95 2.36 15.21
C PRO A 26 10.19 3.41 14.40
N PHE A 27 10.90 4.16 13.54
CA PHE A 27 10.29 5.15 12.65
C PHE A 27 9.47 4.47 11.55
N GLN A 28 10.02 3.46 10.89
CA GLN A 28 9.30 2.69 9.87
C GLN A 28 8.01 2.08 10.43
N ARG A 29 8.09 1.40 11.58
CA ARG A 29 6.90 0.80 12.23
C ARG A 29 5.84 1.84 12.59
N ARG A 30 6.25 3.05 13.01
CA ARG A 30 5.33 4.15 13.28
C ARG A 30 4.62 4.62 12.01
N VAL A 31 5.35 4.77 10.91
CA VAL A 31 4.77 5.12 9.59
C VAL A 31 3.80 4.04 9.14
N TRP A 32 4.17 2.76 9.20
CA TRP A 32 3.32 1.65 8.73
C TRP A 32 2.05 1.46 9.57
N ARG A 33 2.10 1.76 10.87
CA ARG A 33 0.90 1.83 11.70
C ARG A 33 -0.01 2.99 11.25
N ALA A 34 0.56 4.18 11.08
CA ALA A 34 -0.21 5.33 10.62
C ALA A 34 -0.81 5.15 9.21
N LEU A 35 -0.17 4.37 8.34
CA LEU A 35 -0.75 3.97 7.04
C LEU A 35 -2.01 3.12 7.20
N GLN A 36 -2.04 2.18 8.15
CA GLN A 36 -3.21 1.31 8.38
C GLN A 36 -4.43 2.08 8.88
N GLU A 37 -4.22 3.26 9.47
CA GLU A 37 -5.29 4.18 9.89
C GLU A 37 -5.89 4.98 8.74
N ILE A 38 -5.35 4.89 7.51
CA ILE A 38 -5.93 5.55 6.34
C ILE A 38 -7.10 4.68 5.84
N PRO A 39 -8.35 5.16 5.84
CA PRO A 39 -9.50 4.37 5.41
C PRO A 39 -9.41 3.91 3.96
N TYR A 40 -10.15 2.87 3.63
CA TYR A 40 -10.32 2.41 2.24
C TYR A 40 -10.99 3.49 1.40
N GLY A 41 -10.46 3.75 0.20
CA GLY A 41 -10.98 4.81 -0.67
C GLY A 41 -10.53 6.22 -0.26
N GLU A 42 -9.68 6.36 0.76
CA GLU A 42 -9.11 7.64 1.15
C GLU A 42 -7.61 7.72 0.83
N THR A 43 -7.13 8.95 0.67
CA THR A 43 -5.71 9.22 0.44
C THR A 43 -5.21 10.27 1.42
N LEU A 44 -3.90 10.24 1.67
CA LEU A 44 -3.20 11.31 2.39
C LEU A 44 -1.96 11.71 1.64
N THR A 45 -1.56 12.96 1.81
CA THR A 45 -0.25 13.43 1.39
C THR A 45 0.83 12.94 2.36
N TYR A 46 2.06 12.84 1.87
CA TYR A 46 3.23 12.56 2.73
C TYR A 46 3.37 13.57 3.87
N GLY A 47 3.00 14.84 3.65
CA GLY A 47 3.06 15.91 4.67
C GLY A 47 1.99 15.75 5.76
N GLU A 48 0.78 15.35 5.39
CA GLU A 48 -0.29 15.07 6.36
C GLU A 48 0.09 13.88 7.24
N LEU A 49 0.58 12.78 6.65
CA LEU A 49 1.01 11.63 7.45
C LEU A 49 2.19 11.99 8.36
N ALA A 50 3.16 12.75 7.86
CA ALA A 50 4.28 13.26 8.66
C ALA A 50 3.80 14.09 9.86
N SER A 51 2.78 14.93 9.67
CA SER A 51 2.15 15.70 10.75
C SER A 51 1.42 14.80 11.74
N ARG A 52 0.64 13.81 11.26
CA ARG A 52 -0.08 12.84 12.12
C ARG A 52 0.85 12.04 13.03
N ILE A 53 2.07 11.73 12.59
CA ILE A 53 3.05 11.00 13.41
C ILE A 53 3.94 11.91 14.29
N GLY A 54 3.63 13.21 14.37
CA GLY A 54 4.37 14.19 15.17
C GLY A 54 5.74 14.56 14.59
N ARG A 55 5.89 14.49 13.27
CA ARG A 55 7.14 14.78 12.54
C ARG A 55 6.87 15.64 11.29
N PRO A 56 6.25 16.83 11.42
CA PRO A 56 5.79 17.63 10.27
C PRO A 56 6.90 18.01 9.28
N SER A 57 8.16 18.10 9.73
CA SER A 57 9.33 18.38 8.89
C SER A 57 9.90 17.17 8.15
N ALA A 58 9.28 15.98 8.27
CA ALA A 58 9.84 14.71 7.79
C ALA A 58 9.09 14.03 6.61
N PRO A 59 8.44 14.72 5.65
CA PRO A 59 7.69 14.06 4.57
C PRO A 59 8.59 13.17 3.68
N ARG A 60 9.84 13.59 3.43
CA ARG A 60 10.81 12.75 2.69
C ARG A 60 11.14 11.46 3.44
N ALA A 61 11.34 11.52 4.76
CA ALA A 61 11.62 10.33 5.56
C ALA A 61 10.40 9.38 5.58
N VAL A 62 9.18 9.93 5.64
CA VAL A 62 7.95 9.16 5.47
C VAL A 62 7.91 8.47 4.10
N GLY A 63 8.31 9.15 3.02
CA GLY A 63 8.44 8.55 1.70
C GLY A 63 9.37 7.32 1.67
N HIS A 64 10.56 7.43 2.26
CA HIS A 64 11.50 6.30 2.34
C HIS A 64 10.94 5.14 3.17
N ALA A 65 10.27 5.44 4.30
CA ALA A 65 9.61 4.42 5.12
C ALA A 65 8.43 3.75 4.37
N ASN A 66 7.68 4.52 3.59
CA ASN A 66 6.60 4.03 2.73
C ASN A 66 7.13 3.07 1.66
N GLY A 67 8.22 3.43 0.98
CA GLY A 67 8.88 2.57 -0.02
C GLY A 67 9.46 1.28 0.57
N SER A 68 9.79 1.30 1.87
CA SER A 68 10.32 0.15 2.62
C SER A 68 9.23 -0.78 3.15
N ASN A 69 7.96 -0.55 2.83
CA ASN A 69 6.85 -1.37 3.32
C ASN A 69 7.02 -2.85 2.90
N PRO A 70 7.10 -3.80 3.86
CA PRO A 70 7.27 -5.22 3.55
C PRO A 70 5.99 -5.93 3.09
N ILE A 71 4.80 -5.33 3.31
CA ILE A 71 3.50 -5.98 3.04
C ILE A 71 2.57 -4.99 2.34
N SER A 72 2.75 -4.80 1.03
CA SER A 72 1.86 -3.95 0.22
C SER A 72 0.41 -4.43 0.25
N VAL A 73 -0.52 -3.55 -0.13
CA VAL A 73 -2.00 -3.75 -0.06
C VAL A 73 -2.52 -3.81 1.37
N ILE A 74 -2.01 -4.72 2.20
CA ILE A 74 -2.46 -4.87 3.60
C ILE A 74 -1.99 -3.67 4.43
N VAL A 75 -0.71 -3.28 4.31
CA VAL A 75 -0.26 -1.96 4.76
C VAL A 75 -0.40 -1.04 3.55
N PRO A 76 -1.33 -0.08 3.55
CA PRO A 76 -1.80 0.56 2.31
C PRO A 76 -0.88 1.72 1.88
N CYS A 77 0.36 1.40 1.52
CA CYS A 77 1.35 2.38 1.05
C CYS A 77 0.98 3.06 -0.29
N HIS A 78 0.01 2.51 -1.02
CA HIS A 78 -0.54 3.11 -2.25
C HIS A 78 -1.45 4.31 -1.97
N ARG A 79 -1.97 4.46 -0.74
CA ARG A 79 -2.84 5.57 -0.33
C ARG A 79 -2.09 6.87 -0.02
N LEU A 80 -0.75 6.86 -0.01
CA LEU A 80 0.04 8.09 0.08
C LEU A 80 0.28 8.73 -1.28
N ILE A 81 0.04 10.04 -1.38
CA ILE A 81 0.20 10.83 -2.61
C ILE A 81 1.06 12.08 -2.39
N GLY A 82 1.53 12.69 -3.48
CA GLY A 82 2.21 13.97 -3.45
C GLY A 82 1.29 15.12 -3.02
N ALA A 83 1.85 16.23 -2.56
CA ALA A 83 1.11 17.38 -2.04
C ALA A 83 0.14 18.02 -3.06
N ASN A 84 0.38 17.83 -4.36
CA ASN A 84 -0.46 18.31 -5.45
C ASN A 84 -1.38 17.22 -6.05
N GLY A 85 -1.59 16.11 -5.33
CA GLY A 85 -2.37 14.98 -5.86
C GLY A 85 -1.58 14.05 -6.79
N ALA A 86 -0.29 14.30 -7.01
CA ALA A 86 0.53 13.47 -7.91
C ALA A 86 0.77 12.07 -7.32
N LEU A 87 0.66 11.06 -8.18
CA LEU A 87 1.11 9.72 -7.87
C LEU A 87 2.63 9.67 -8.01
N VAL A 88 3.31 9.70 -6.88
CA VAL A 88 4.77 9.57 -6.80
C VAL A 88 5.14 8.25 -6.14
N ASP A 89 6.30 7.76 -6.54
CA ASP A 89 7.10 6.67 -5.97
C ASP A 89 6.31 5.56 -5.24
N TYR A 90 6.29 4.37 -5.85
CA TYR A 90 5.63 3.20 -5.31
C TYR A 90 6.49 1.97 -5.57
N GLY A 91 6.81 1.20 -4.53
CA GLY A 91 7.69 0.03 -4.64
C GLY A 91 7.16 -1.07 -5.57
N GLY A 92 5.88 -1.02 -5.95
CA GLY A 92 5.26 -1.87 -6.97
C GLY A 92 5.05 -1.19 -8.33
N GLY A 93 5.58 0.01 -8.58
CA GLY A 93 5.37 0.77 -9.82
C GLY A 93 4.03 1.53 -9.89
N LEU A 94 4.04 2.68 -10.57
CA LEU A 94 2.90 3.61 -10.57
C LEU A 94 1.61 3.03 -11.14
N GLU A 95 1.69 2.11 -12.10
CA GLU A 95 0.51 1.46 -12.68
C GLU A 95 -0.24 0.61 -11.65
N ARG A 96 0.46 -0.12 -10.79
CA ARG A 96 -0.16 -0.89 -9.70
C ARG A 96 -0.80 0.04 -8.67
N LYS A 97 -0.18 1.19 -8.39
CA LYS A 97 -0.75 2.21 -7.50
C LYS A 97 -2.03 2.80 -8.07
N ARG A 98 -2.05 3.14 -9.37
CA ARG A 98 -3.27 3.59 -10.07
C ARG A 98 -4.37 2.54 -9.97
N PHE A 99 -4.06 1.30 -10.31
CA PHE A 99 -5.01 0.19 -10.25
C PHE A 99 -5.64 0.04 -8.85
N LEU A 100 -4.83 0.03 -7.79
CA LEU A 100 -5.33 -0.09 -6.43
C LEU A 100 -6.21 1.11 -6.04
N LEU A 101 -5.82 2.34 -6.38
CA LEU A 101 -6.63 3.52 -6.11
C LEU A 101 -7.96 3.49 -6.87
N SER A 102 -7.95 3.07 -8.14
CA SER A 102 -9.15 2.91 -8.97
C SER A 102 -10.07 1.79 -8.46
N LEU A 103 -9.51 0.68 -7.98
CA LEU A 103 -10.27 -0.39 -7.33
C LEU A 103 -11.01 0.15 -6.10
N GLU A 104 -10.31 0.91 -5.25
CA GLU A 104 -10.90 1.50 -4.06
C GLU A 104 -11.93 2.61 -4.38
N ALA A 105 -11.78 3.29 -5.52
CA ALA A 105 -12.76 4.23 -6.08
C ALA A 105 -14.10 3.61 -6.37
N ALA A 106 -14.06 2.47 -7.04
CA ALA A 106 -15.24 1.86 -7.62
C ALA A 106 -16.20 1.36 -6.53
N ALA A 107 -15.65 1.10 -5.33
CA ALA A 107 -16.37 0.56 -4.19
C ALA A 107 -16.73 1.61 -3.12
N GLY A 108 -16.36 2.89 -3.26
CA GLY A 108 -16.60 3.93 -2.23
C GLY A 108 -16.74 5.36 -2.77
N SER A 109 -17.20 6.30 -1.92
CA SER A 109 -17.22 7.73 -2.24
C SER A 109 -15.94 8.41 -1.74
N TRP A 110 -15.13 8.97 -2.64
CA TRP A 110 -13.89 9.67 -2.29
C TRP A 110 -14.10 11.05 -1.66
N ALA A 111 -13.36 11.37 -0.59
CA ALA A 111 -13.27 12.74 -0.06
C ALA A 111 -12.31 13.65 -0.88
N VAL A 112 -11.21 13.08 -1.43
CA VAL A 112 -10.25 13.77 -2.31
C VAL A 112 -9.84 12.82 -3.44
N GLN A 113 -10.06 13.23 -4.69
CA GLN A 113 -9.72 12.41 -5.86
C GLN A 113 -8.26 12.61 -6.27
N PRO A 114 -7.48 11.53 -6.51
CA PRO A 114 -6.15 11.67 -7.06
C PRO A 114 -6.22 12.25 -8.48
N ALA A 115 -5.32 13.19 -8.81
CA ALA A 115 -5.30 13.88 -10.10
C ALA A 115 -5.13 12.95 -11.32
N ALA A 116 -4.70 11.70 -11.09
CA ALA A 116 -4.50 10.67 -12.11
C ALA A 116 -5.51 9.50 -12.05
N ALA A 117 -6.62 9.65 -11.33
CA ALA A 117 -7.61 8.58 -11.15
C ALA A 117 -8.59 8.41 -12.33
N GLY A 118 -8.42 9.18 -13.41
CA GLY A 118 -9.25 9.15 -14.62
C GLY A 118 -9.09 7.92 -15.54
N VAL A 119 -8.77 6.74 -14.99
CA VAL A 119 -8.90 5.49 -15.74
C VAL A 119 -10.31 4.96 -15.48
N ALA A 120 -11.12 4.86 -16.54
CA ALA A 120 -12.51 4.42 -16.44
C ALA A 120 -12.61 3.06 -15.72
N VAL A 121 -13.43 3.02 -14.67
CA VAL A 121 -13.74 1.83 -13.86
C VAL A 121 -14.27 0.65 -14.69
N GLY A 122 -14.73 0.90 -15.91
CA GLY A 122 -15.26 -0.12 -16.83
C GLY A 122 -14.24 -0.98 -17.57
N ASP A 123 -12.93 -0.68 -17.49
CA ASP A 123 -11.90 -1.34 -18.32
C ASP A 123 -11.11 -2.44 -17.59
N LEU A 124 -11.68 -2.98 -16.50
CA LEU A 124 -11.14 -4.09 -15.73
C LEU A 124 -11.27 -5.43 -16.49
N THR A 125 -10.50 -5.55 -17.56
CA THR A 125 -10.38 -6.75 -18.41
C THR A 125 -9.66 -7.89 -17.66
N ALA A 126 -9.54 -9.08 -18.27
CA ALA A 126 -8.76 -10.22 -17.73
C ALA A 126 -7.32 -9.87 -17.28
N LYS A 127 -6.76 -8.78 -17.82
CA LYS A 127 -5.49 -8.18 -17.39
C LYS A 127 -5.51 -7.71 -15.93
N SER A 128 -6.62 -7.13 -15.46
CA SER A 128 -6.79 -6.70 -14.06
C SER A 128 -6.76 -7.85 -13.06
N ARG A 129 -7.31 -9.02 -13.41
CA ARG A 129 -7.20 -10.25 -12.61
C ARG A 129 -5.79 -10.81 -12.61
N ALA A 130 -5.09 -10.77 -13.75
CA ALA A 130 -3.68 -11.14 -13.84
C ALA A 130 -2.77 -10.17 -13.07
N ASP A 131 -3.07 -8.87 -13.08
CA ASP A 131 -2.37 -7.85 -12.31
C ASP A 131 -2.64 -7.99 -10.81
N ALA A 132 -3.88 -8.31 -10.41
CA ALA A 132 -4.24 -8.65 -9.03
C ALA A 132 -3.49 -9.91 -8.56
N ALA A 133 -3.44 -10.96 -9.38
CA ALA A 133 -2.68 -12.17 -9.10
C ALA A 133 -1.17 -11.90 -9.06
N ALA A 134 -0.64 -11.02 -9.91
CA ALA A 134 0.76 -10.61 -9.91
C ALA A 134 1.12 -9.73 -8.71
N VAL A 135 0.23 -8.84 -8.29
CA VAL A 135 0.35 -8.04 -7.06
C VAL A 135 0.35 -8.98 -5.86
N ALA A 136 -0.62 -9.89 -5.76
CA ALA A 136 -0.69 -10.89 -4.70
C ALA A 136 0.56 -11.78 -4.66
N ASN A 137 1.02 -12.29 -5.81
CA ASN A 137 2.23 -13.12 -5.90
C ASN A 137 3.50 -12.35 -5.53
N THR A 138 3.63 -11.07 -5.90
CA THR A 138 4.78 -10.24 -5.50
C THR A 138 4.77 -9.95 -3.99
N ILE A 139 3.59 -9.73 -3.41
CA ILE A 139 3.40 -9.52 -1.97
C ILE A 139 3.77 -10.78 -1.19
N VAL A 140 3.36 -11.96 -1.66
CA VAL A 140 3.71 -13.25 -1.04
C VAL A 140 5.21 -13.56 -1.22
N ALA A 141 5.80 -13.29 -2.39
CA ALA A 141 7.19 -13.61 -2.69
C ALA A 141 8.21 -12.79 -1.88
N ARG A 142 7.95 -11.51 -1.58
CA ARG A 142 8.83 -10.72 -0.69
C ARG A 142 8.90 -11.28 0.74
N ARG A 143 7.88 -12.02 1.18
CA ARG A 143 7.85 -12.73 2.46
C ARG A 143 8.70 -14.01 2.48
N ALA A 144 9.00 -14.58 1.31
CA ALA A 144 9.89 -15.74 1.17
C ALA A 144 11.37 -15.31 1.23
N SER A 145 11.77 -14.25 0.52
CA SER A 145 13.16 -13.75 0.58
C SER A 145 13.57 -13.22 1.95
N ALA A 146 12.63 -12.68 2.75
CA ALA A 146 12.91 -12.26 4.12
C ALA A 146 13.21 -13.43 5.08
N ARG A 147 12.81 -14.68 4.74
CA ARG A 147 13.15 -15.88 5.52
C ARG A 147 14.51 -16.47 5.16
N THR A 148 15.01 -16.23 3.94
CA THR A 148 16.32 -16.76 3.51
C THR A 148 17.50 -16.03 4.16
N THR A 149 17.31 -14.79 4.61
CA THR A 149 18.36 -14.03 5.32
C THR A 149 18.51 -14.41 6.79
N GLU A 150 17.49 -15.03 7.42
CA GLU A 150 17.57 -15.52 8.81
C GLU A 150 18.39 -16.81 8.94
N ALA A 151 18.43 -17.67 7.91
CA ALA A 151 19.17 -18.95 7.97
C ALA A 151 20.71 -18.81 7.87
N LEU A 152 21.23 -17.62 7.55
CA LEU A 152 22.67 -17.37 7.41
C LEU A 152 23.28 -16.60 8.60
N VAL A 153 22.46 -16.00 9.46
CA VAL A 153 22.95 -15.23 10.64
C VAL A 153 23.00 -16.09 11.90
N GLU A 154 22.32 -17.25 11.94
CA GLU A 154 22.26 -18.13 13.11
C GLU A 154 23.33 -19.24 13.13
N LYS A 155 24.35 -19.14 12.26
CA LYS A 155 25.49 -20.08 12.18
C LYS A 155 26.86 -19.39 12.25
N SER A 156 26.97 -18.23 12.89
CA SER A 156 28.24 -17.52 13.11
C SER A 156 28.46 -17.18 14.57
#